data_AF-A0A972LFA5-F1
#
_entry.id   AF-A0A972LFA5-F1
#
_cell.length_a   1.000
_cell.length_b   1.000
_cell.length_c   1.000
_cell.angle_alpha   90.00
_cell.angle_beta   90.00
_cell.angle_gamma   90.00
#
_symmetry.space_group_name_H-M   'P 1'
#
loop_
_entity.id
_entity.type
_entity.pdbx_description
1 polymer ?
#
loop_
_entity_poly.entity_id
_entity_poly.type
_entity_poly.pdbx_seq_one_letter_code
_entity_poly.pdbx_strand_id
1 'polypeptide(L)' 'MQAIKKIVSVEKNKSITIKSLPFKPGSKVEVIILPSEEKDIFSYTDELVKKKGIKPMSMKEIEKIVHEVRGVR' A
#
# COMPACT_ATOMS: atom_id res chain seq x y z
N MET A 1 -4.64 14.85 27.21
CA MET A 1 -3.41 14.23 26.65
C MET A 1 -3.37 14.53 25.16
N GLN A 2 -2.32 15.18 24.65
CA GLN A 2 -2.14 15.37 23.20
C GLN A 2 -1.31 14.20 22.66
N ALA A 3 -1.90 13.39 21.80
CA ALA A 3 -1.21 12.32 21.09
C ALA A 3 -0.79 12.82 19.71
N ILE A 4 0.47 12.60 19.34
CA ILE A 4 0.99 13.00 18.03
C ILE A 4 1.12 11.76 17.18
N LYS A 5 0.33 11.67 16.12
CA LYS A 5 0.42 10.60 15.13
C LYS A 5 1.37 11.03 14.02
N LYS A 6 2.46 10.28 13.82
CA LYS A 6 3.37 10.45 12.69
C LYS A 6 3.48 9.11 11.96
N ILE A 7 3.05 9.09 10.69
CA ILE A 7 3.18 7.91 9.84
C ILE A 7 4.52 8.02 9.12
N VAL A 8 5.37 7.00 9.26
CA VAL A 8 6.65 6.93 8.57
C VAL A 8 6.82 5.53 8.00
N SER A 9 7.19 5.44 6.73
CA SER A 9 7.47 4.16 6.08
C SER A 9 8.83 3.63 6.56
N VAL A 10 8.85 2.42 7.11
CA VAL A 10 10.07 1.75 7.58
C VAL A 10 10.42 0.63 6.61
N GLU A 11 11.55 0.78 5.90
CA GLU A 11 12.11 -0.29 5.07
C GLU A 11 12.86 -1.31 5.93
N LYS A 12 12.95 -2.57 5.45
CA LYS A 12 13.43 -3.76 6.20
C LYS A 12 14.78 -3.63 6.92
N ASN A 13 15.64 -2.66 6.58
CA ASN A 13 16.98 -2.49 7.15
C ASN A 13 17.38 -1.01 7.40
N LYS A 14 16.41 -0.10 7.59
CA LYS A 14 16.71 1.33 7.83
C LYS A 14 16.32 1.78 9.23
N SER A 15 17.18 2.57 9.87
CA SER A 15 16.85 3.31 11.09
C SER A 15 16.16 4.63 10.71
N ILE A 16 15.12 4.99 11.44
CA ILE A 16 14.40 6.26 11.25
C ILE A 16 14.63 7.13 12.48
N THR A 17 15.22 8.29 12.24
CA THR A 17 15.37 9.33 13.27
C THR A 17 14.25 10.34 13.12
N ILE A 18 13.31 10.34 14.07
CA ILE A 18 12.24 11.34 14.13
C ILE A 18 12.82 12.61 14.76
N LYS A 19 13.16 13.60 13.93
CA LYS A 19 13.56 14.93 14.38
C LYS A 19 12.32 15.79 14.70
N SER A 20 12.44 16.66 15.70
CA SER A 20 11.45 17.67 16.08
C SER A 20 10.14 17.15 16.67
N LEU A 21 10.21 16.30 17.70
CA LEU A 21 9.04 16.08 18.55
C LEU A 21 8.80 17.34 19.40
N PRO A 22 7.55 17.85 19.53
CA PRO A 22 7.24 19.07 20.29
C PRO A 22 7.21 18.81 21.80
N PHE A 23 8.16 18.04 22.30
CA PHE A 23 8.34 17.78 23.73
C PHE A 23 9.57 18.53 24.22
N LYS A 24 9.47 19.13 25.41
CA LYS A 24 10.60 19.83 26.03
C LYS A 24 11.70 18.83 26.42
N PRO A 25 12.99 19.24 26.42
CA PRO A 25 14.07 18.41 26.98
C PRO A 25 13.73 17.94 28.41
N GLY A 26 13.96 16.66 28.71
CA GLY A 26 13.61 16.04 30.00
C GLY A 26 12.20 15.46 30.11
N SER A 27 11.39 15.56 29.06
CA SER A 27 10.06 14.93 29.03
C SER A 27 10.16 13.41 28.89
N LYS A 28 9.39 12.66 29.68
CA LYS A 28 9.16 11.22 29.45
C LYS A 28 8.15 11.06 28.31
N VAL A 29 8.54 10.34 27.26
CA VAL A 29 7.69 10.09 26.08
C VAL A 29 7.53 8.59 25.92
N GLU A 30 6.29 8.14 25.75
CA GLU A 30 5.98 6.78 25.38
C GLU A 30 5.77 6.71 23.86
N VAL A 31 6.50 5.83 23.19
CA VAL A 31 6.41 5.64 21.73
C VAL A 31 5.69 4.33 21.45
N ILE A 32 4.48 4.43 20.88
CA ILE A 32 3.67 3.27 20.49
C ILE A 32 3.75 3.14 18.97
N ILE A 33 4.30 2.01 18.51
CA ILE A 33 4.40 1.69 17.09
C ILE A 33 3.20 0.82 16.72
N LEU A 34 2.38 1.28 15.78
CA LEU A 34 1.26 0.53 15.23
C LEU A 34 1.53 0.24 13.75
N PRO A 35 1.37 -0.99 13.27
CA PRO A 35 1.45 -1.29 11.85
C PRO A 35 0.33 -0.53 11.14
N SER A 36 0.71 0.28 10.14
CA SER A 36 -0.27 0.93 9.27
C SER A 36 -0.58 -0.04 8.13
N GLU A 37 -1.67 -0.78 8.26
CA GLU A 37 -2.25 -1.54 7.15
C GLU A 37 -2.96 -0.59 6.18
N GLU A 38 -2.24 0.38 5.61
CA GLU A 38 -2.75 1.01 4.39
C GLU A 38 -2.69 -0.06 3.30
N LYS A 39 -3.83 -0.74 3.09
CA LYS A 39 -4.00 -1.63 1.96
C LYS A 39 -3.77 -0.80 0.71
N ASP A 40 -2.64 -1.06 0.07
CA ASP A 40 -2.33 -0.52 -1.24
C ASP A 40 -3.50 -0.83 -2.20
N ILE A 41 -3.93 0.17 -2.98
CA ILE A 41 -5.02 0.02 -3.96
C ILE A 41 -4.73 -1.14 -4.90
N PHE A 42 -3.46 -1.36 -5.24
CA PHE A 42 -3.06 -2.50 -6.07
C PHE A 42 -3.28 -3.83 -5.34
N SER A 43 -2.96 -3.92 -4.06
CA SER A 43 -3.20 -5.11 -3.24
C SER A 43 -4.69 -5.41 -3.07
N TYR A 44 -5.52 -4.36 -2.88
CA TYR A 44 -6.98 -4.51 -2.83
C TYR A 44 -7.54 -5.01 -4.17
N THR A 45 -7.04 -4.48 -5.28
CA THR A 45 -7.46 -4.88 -6.62
C THR A 45 -7.07 -6.33 -6.92
N ASP A 46 -5.86 -6.75 -6.53
CA ASP A 46 -5.40 -8.13 -6.67
C ASP A 46 -6.23 -9.12 -5.83
N GLU A 47 -6.57 -8.77 -4.58
CA GLU A 47 -7.49 -9.56 -3.74
C GLU A 47 -8.86 -9.71 -4.43
N LEU A 48 -9.36 -8.62 -5.02
CA LEU A 48 -10.67 -8.59 -5.68
C LEU A 48 -10.68 -9.41 -6.98
N VAL A 49 -9.62 -9.33 -7.79
CA VAL A 49 -9.41 -10.14 -9.00
C VAL A 49 -9.40 -11.62 -8.66
N LYS A 50 -8.65 -12.02 -7.62
CA LYS A 50 -8.61 -13.40 -7.13
C LYS A 50 -9.98 -13.87 -6.63
N LYS A 51 -10.65 -13.06 -5.81
CA LYS A 51 -11.98 -13.39 -5.26
C LYS A 51 -13.04 -13.56 -6.34
N LYS A 52 -13.00 -12.75 -7.40
CA LYS A 52 -13.93 -12.83 -8.53
C LYS A 52 -13.56 -13.92 -9.55
N GLY A 53 -12.43 -14.61 -9.38
CA GLY A 53 -11.96 -15.62 -10.33
C GLY A 53 -11.62 -15.04 -11.70
N ILE A 54 -11.28 -13.74 -11.76
CA ILE A 54 -10.86 -13.11 -13.01
C ILE A 54 -9.50 -13.68 -13.37
N LYS A 55 -9.43 -14.40 -14.50
CA LYS A 55 -8.17 -14.98 -14.97
C LYS A 55 -7.24 -13.85 -15.41
N PRO A 56 -5.97 -13.85 -14.97
CA PRO A 56 -4.99 -12.93 -15.53
C PRO A 56 -4.84 -13.25 -17.02
N MET A 57 -4.95 -12.21 -17.85
CA MET A 57 -4.75 -12.30 -19.30
C MET A 57 -3.52 -11.48 -19.67
N SER A 58 -2.70 -12.03 -20.55
CA SER A 58 -1.63 -11.29 -21.19
C SER A 58 -2.20 -10.27 -22.18
N MET A 59 -1.42 -9.23 -22.49
CA MET A 59 -1.82 -8.21 -23.48
C MET A 59 -2.18 -8.82 -24.84
N LYS A 60 -1.49 -9.90 -25.25
CA LYS A 60 -1.79 -10.61 -26.50
C LYS A 60 -3.16 -11.30 -26.48
N GLU A 61 -3.56 -11.85 -25.33
CA GLU A 61 -4.87 -12.48 -25.18
C GLU A 61 -5.98 -11.43 -25.19
N ILE A 62 -5.75 -10.29 -24.52
CA ILE A 62 -6.68 -9.16 -24.55
C ILE A 62 -6.83 -8.62 -25.98
N GLU A 63 -5.72 -8.42 -26.68
CA GLU A 63 -5.70 -7.97 -28.08
C GLU A 63 -6.48 -8.93 -28.99
N LYS A 64 -6.26 -10.25 -28.84
CA LYS A 64 -7.00 -11.27 -29.59
C LYS A 64 -8.50 -11.19 -29.33
N ILE A 65 -8.94 -11.08 -28.07
CA ILE A 65 -10.36 -10.95 -27.71
C ILE A 65 -10.95 -9.69 -28.33
N VAL A 66 -10.24 -8.56 -28.26
CA VAL A 66 -10.68 -7.28 -28.83
C VAL A 66 -10.82 -7.38 -30.35
N HIS A 67 -9.86 -8.00 -31.04
CA HIS A 67 -9.89 -8.22 -32.48
C HIS A 67 -11.00 -9.18 -32.90
N GLU A 68 -11.22 -10.28 -32.17
CA GLU A 68 -12.34 -11.20 -32.37
C GLU A 68 -13.70 -10.50 -32.25
N VAL A 69 -13.90 -9.67 -31.21
CA VAL A 69 -15.15 -8.93 -31.01
C VAL A 69 -15.34 -7.85 -32.08
N ARG A 70 -14.26 -7.21 -32.54
CA ARG A 70 -14.31 -6.18 -33.59
C ARG A 70 -14.40 -6.76 -35.00
N GLY A 71 -14.29 -8.08 -35.17
CA GLY A 71 -14.30 -8.74 -36.47
C GLY A 71 -13.07 -8.41 -37.34
N VAL A 72 -12.00 -7.92 -36.72
CA VAL A 72 -10.74 -7.59 -37.41
C VAL A 72 -9.85 -8.82 -37.29
N ARG A 73 -9.59 -9.51 -38.42
CA ARG A 73 -8.65 -10.64 -38.48
C ARG A 73 -7.22 -10.15 -38.65
#